data_AF-A0A644TIK4-F1
#
_entry.id   AF-A0A644TIK4-F1
#
_cell.length_a   1.000
_cell.length_b   1.000
_cell.length_c   1.000
_cell.angle_alpha   90.00
_cell.angle_beta   90.00
_cell.angle_gamma   90.00
#
_symmetry.space_group_name_H-M   'P 1'
#
loop_
_entity.id
_entity.type
_entity.pdbx_description
1 polymer ?
#
loop_
_entity_poly.entity_id
_entity_poly.type
_entity_poly.pdbx_seq_one_letter_code
_entity_poly.pdbx_strand_id
1 'polypeptide(L)'
;MKKLILSFVLIIISALSTNLYAQSPEESCQIIESEIKDGIYTKFSVNSNGILTYVWTDKKSDSETILTIDLTKITVSKDVSSRGYRVFINCIDGIDCVNERGKLGTDETYYSDFSKTYLPANDEKGMVTIYNQMVFLLKLGNTNR
;
A
#
# COMPACT_ATOMS: atom_id res chain seq x y z
N MET A 1 0.69 -55.58 9.91
CA MET A 1 0.96 -54.18 10.34
C MET A 1 2.26 -53.77 9.66
N LYS A 2 2.42 -52.73 8.84
CA LYS A 2 1.75 -51.43 8.67
C LYS A 2 1.63 -51.12 7.17
N LYS A 3 0.49 -50.55 6.77
CA LYS A 3 0.27 -49.93 5.44
C LYS A 3 1.10 -48.64 5.39
N LEU A 4 1.81 -48.39 4.30
CA LEU A 4 2.44 -47.11 4.01
C LEU A 4 1.87 -46.60 2.69
N ILE A 5 0.74 -45.90 2.81
CA ILE A 5 0.15 -45.10 1.74
C ILE A 5 0.81 -43.74 1.87
N LEU A 6 1.66 -43.37 0.91
CA LEU A 6 2.11 -41.99 0.77
C LEU A 6 1.57 -41.47 -0.56
N SER A 7 0.35 -40.93 -0.51
CA SER A 7 -0.14 -39.99 -1.52
C SER A 7 0.63 -38.70 -1.34
N PHE A 8 1.45 -38.32 -2.31
CA PHE A 8 1.84 -36.93 -2.47
C PHE A 8 1.06 -36.35 -3.65
N VAL A 9 0.10 -35.53 -3.26
CA VAL A 9 -0.79 -34.71 -4.08
C VAL A 9 0.04 -33.82 -4.99
N LEU A 10 -0.24 -33.87 -6.29
CA LEU A 10 0.15 -32.84 -7.24
C LEU A 10 -0.40 -31.49 -6.76
N ILE A 11 0.47 -30.53 -6.44
CA ILE A 11 0.07 -29.13 -6.44
C ILE A 11 0.55 -28.55 -7.77
N ILE A 12 -0.36 -28.54 -8.74
CA ILE A 12 -0.26 -27.72 -9.94
C ILE A 12 -0.41 -26.28 -9.46
N ILE A 13 0.70 -25.56 -9.31
CA ILE A 13 0.65 -24.10 -9.17
C ILE A 13 0.33 -23.58 -10.57
N SER A 14 -0.96 -23.52 -10.89
CA SER A 14 -1.43 -22.75 -12.03
C SER A 14 -1.12 -21.28 -11.71
N ALA A 15 -0.18 -20.70 -12.46
CA ALA A 15 -0.01 -19.27 -12.58
C ALA A 15 -1.26 -18.69 -13.25
N LEU A 16 -2.36 -18.63 -12.51
CA LEU A 16 -3.44 -17.72 -12.83
C LEU A 16 -2.96 -16.34 -12.38
N SER A 17 -2.72 -15.47 -13.35
CA SER A 17 -2.81 -14.03 -13.16
C SER A 17 -4.26 -13.67 -12.82
N THR A 18 -4.71 -14.08 -11.63
CA THR A 18 -5.92 -13.51 -11.03
C THR A 18 -5.54 -12.11 -10.60
N ASN A 19 -6.25 -11.12 -11.15
CA ASN A 19 -6.39 -9.85 -10.47
C ASN A 19 -6.89 -10.19 -9.06
N LEU A 20 -6.02 -10.14 -8.05
CA LEU A 20 -6.42 -10.32 -6.66
C LEU A 20 -7.36 -9.16 -6.33
N TYR A 21 -8.65 -9.46 -6.19
CA TYR A 21 -9.63 -8.50 -5.69
C TYR A 21 -9.77 -8.78 -4.19
N ALA A 22 -9.43 -7.78 -3.37
CA ALA A 22 -9.65 -7.87 -1.93
C ALA A 22 -11.15 -7.99 -1.61
N GLN A 23 -11.46 -8.73 -0.56
CA GLN A 23 -12.81 -8.89 -0.02
C GLN A 23 -13.10 -7.89 1.11
N SER A 24 -12.07 -7.30 1.71
CA SER A 24 -12.18 -6.29 2.78
C SER A 24 -11.09 -5.20 2.68
N PRO A 25 -11.27 -4.02 3.32
CA PRO A 25 -10.22 -3.01 3.40
C PRO A 25 -8.93 -3.52 4.06
N GLU A 26 -9.02 -4.38 5.06
CA GLU A 26 -7.87 -4.99 5.75
C GLU A 26 -7.07 -5.90 4.80
N GLU A 27 -7.76 -6.77 4.05
CA GLU A 27 -7.12 -7.62 3.05
C GLU A 27 -6.47 -6.77 1.94
N SER A 28 -7.14 -5.69 1.52
CA SER A 28 -6.59 -4.77 0.54
C SER A 28 -5.30 -4.10 1.03
N CYS A 29 -5.26 -3.69 2.30
CA CYS A 29 -4.06 -3.14 2.94
C CYS A 29 -2.92 -4.16 3.01
N GLN A 30 -3.21 -5.43 3.35
CA GLN A 30 -2.22 -6.51 3.37
C GLN A 30 -1.64 -6.79 1.98
N ILE A 31 -2.50 -6.81 0.95
CA ILE A 31 -2.07 -6.98 -0.44
C ILE A 31 -1.17 -5.80 -0.86
N ILE A 32 -1.56 -4.56 -0.56
CA ILE A 32 -0.72 -3.38 -0.85
C ILE A 32 0.66 -3.54 -0.19
N GLU A 33 0.69 -3.84 1.11
CA GLU A 33 1.93 -3.98 1.87
C GLU A 33 2.86 -5.04 1.28
N SER A 34 2.31 -6.18 0.83
CA SER A 34 3.09 -7.28 0.23
C SER A 34 3.76 -6.91 -1.11
N GLU A 35 3.27 -5.89 -1.79
CA GLU A 35 3.77 -5.43 -3.09
C GLU A 35 4.68 -4.20 -2.97
N ILE A 36 4.80 -3.60 -1.77
CA ILE A 36 5.68 -2.45 -1.55
C ILE A 36 7.14 -2.86 -1.72
N LYS A 37 7.83 -2.15 -2.61
CA LYS A 37 9.25 -2.33 -2.85
C LYS A 37 10.06 -2.12 -1.57
N ASP A 38 10.99 -3.05 -1.34
CA ASP A 38 11.94 -3.06 -0.21
C ASP A 38 11.27 -3.02 1.19
N GLY A 39 9.94 -3.17 1.28
CA GLY A 39 9.19 -3.11 2.53
C GLY A 39 9.32 -1.77 3.27
N ILE A 40 9.55 -0.66 2.55
CA ILE A 40 9.79 0.66 3.17
C ILE A 40 8.52 1.27 3.77
N TYR A 41 7.34 0.85 3.29
CA TYR A 41 6.04 1.21 3.86
C TYR A 41 5.39 -0.05 4.43
N THR A 42 4.89 0.03 5.66
CA THR A 42 4.31 -1.09 6.40
C THR A 42 3.11 -0.64 7.24
N LYS A 43 2.42 -1.59 7.89
CA LYS A 43 1.30 -1.35 8.80
C LYS A 43 0.17 -0.56 8.14
N PHE A 44 -0.15 -0.91 6.89
CA PHE A 44 -1.27 -0.28 6.18
C PHE A 44 -2.59 -0.56 6.90
N SER A 45 -3.41 0.48 7.11
CA SER A 45 -4.76 0.31 7.64
C SER A 45 -5.68 1.42 7.14
N VAL A 46 -6.97 1.09 7.03
CA VAL A 46 -8.04 2.05 6.73
C VAL A 46 -9.10 1.96 7.81
N ASN A 47 -9.48 3.09 8.41
CA ASN A 47 -10.56 3.13 9.39
C ASN A 47 -11.94 3.37 8.75
N SER A 48 -13.00 3.32 9.56
CA SER A 48 -14.39 3.52 9.10
C SER A 48 -14.65 4.88 8.44
N ASN A 49 -13.84 5.89 8.74
CA ASN A 49 -13.97 7.23 8.18
C ASN A 49 -13.22 7.38 6.84
N GLY A 50 -12.67 6.29 6.29
CA GLY A 50 -11.90 6.33 5.05
C GLY A 50 -10.53 7.00 5.22
N ILE A 51 -9.95 6.97 6.43
CA ILE A 51 -8.59 7.45 6.66
C ILE A 51 -7.63 6.29 6.47
N LEU A 52 -6.78 6.39 5.46
CA LEU A 52 -5.66 5.51 5.21
C LEU A 52 -4.46 5.94 6.05
N THR A 53 -3.84 4.99 6.74
CA THR A 53 -2.58 5.18 7.45
C THR A 53 -1.57 4.10 7.09
N TYR A 54 -0.30 4.45 7.04
CA TYR A 54 0.82 3.52 6.90
C TYR A 54 2.11 4.14 7.46
N VAL A 55 3.09 3.30 7.74
CA VAL A 55 4.36 3.69 8.35
C VAL A 55 5.48 3.60 7.33
N TRP A 56 6.21 4.70 7.15
CA TRP A 56 7.50 4.69 6.47
C TRP A 56 8.61 4.37 7.47
N THR A 57 9.54 3.51 7.07
CA THR A 57 10.74 3.23 7.87
C THR A 57 11.99 3.33 7.00
N ASP A 58 13.02 3.98 7.53
CA ASP A 58 14.38 3.89 7.01
C ASP A 58 15.34 3.44 8.10
N LYS A 59 15.69 2.16 8.05
CA LYS A 59 16.60 1.52 9.00
C LYS A 59 18.00 2.12 8.97
N LYS A 60 18.42 2.75 7.87
CA LYS A 60 19.77 3.34 7.77
C LYS A 60 19.89 4.61 8.60
N SER A 61 18.80 5.38 8.67
CA SER A 61 18.75 6.64 9.40
C SER A 61 18.02 6.55 10.74
N ASP A 62 17.55 5.36 11.15
CA ASP A 62 16.70 5.18 12.34
C ASP A 62 15.43 6.06 12.30
N SER A 63 14.89 6.27 11.09
CA SER A 63 13.71 7.09 10.87
C SER A 63 12.45 6.24 10.79
N GLU A 64 11.37 6.74 11.39
CA GLU A 64 10.03 6.15 11.32
C GLU A 64 8.99 7.27 11.33
N THR A 65 8.14 7.31 10.29
CA THR A 65 7.04 8.29 10.18
C THR A 65 5.74 7.60 9.81
N ILE A 66 4.63 8.18 10.24
CA ILE A 66 3.28 7.74 9.93
C ILE A 66 2.71 8.72 8.90
N LEU A 67 2.25 8.19 7.78
CA LEU A 67 1.49 8.93 6.78
C LEU A 67 0.00 8.70 7.04
N THR A 68 -0.77 9.79 7.01
CA THR A 68 -2.22 9.81 7.20
C THR A 68 -2.87 10.52 6.03
N ILE A 69 -3.83 9.87 5.38
CA ILE A 69 -4.45 10.35 4.14
C ILE A 69 -5.96 10.11 4.20
N ASP A 70 -6.73 11.16 3.94
CA ASP A 70 -8.18 11.08 3.75
C ASP A 70 -8.48 10.61 2.31
N LEU A 71 -9.03 9.40 2.18
CA LEU A 71 -9.31 8.79 0.87
C LEU A 71 -10.32 9.57 0.03
N THR A 72 -11.13 10.44 0.65
CA THR A 72 -12.11 11.28 -0.06
C THR A 72 -11.48 12.49 -0.76
N LYS A 73 -10.22 12.81 -0.42
CA LYS A 73 -9.50 14.00 -0.89
C LYS A 73 -8.41 13.70 -1.91
N ILE A 74 -8.34 12.47 -2.41
CA ILE A 74 -7.26 12.03 -3.30
C ILE A 74 -7.76 11.39 -4.59
N THR A 75 -6.85 11.32 -5.54
CA THR A 75 -6.90 10.46 -6.73
C THR A 75 -5.64 9.61 -6.78
N VAL A 76 -5.69 8.49 -7.51
CA VAL A 76 -4.53 7.62 -7.70
C VAL A 76 -4.23 7.39 -9.17
N SER A 77 -2.94 7.34 -9.50
CA SER A 77 -2.46 7.10 -10.86
C SER A 77 -1.25 6.16 -10.86
N LYS A 78 -1.08 5.42 -11.95
CA LYS A 78 0.11 4.58 -12.18
C LYS A 78 1.19 5.41 -12.88
N ASP A 79 2.43 5.18 -12.54
CA ASP A 79 3.60 5.72 -13.23
C ASP A 79 4.61 4.60 -13.52
N VAL A 80 4.97 4.49 -14.79
CA VAL A 80 6.04 3.61 -15.27
C VAL A 80 7.12 4.52 -15.85
N SER A 81 8.22 4.67 -15.13
CA SER A 81 9.30 5.56 -15.52
C SER A 81 10.67 4.92 -15.32
N SER A 82 11.73 5.60 -15.76
CA SER A 82 13.11 5.19 -15.51
C SER A 82 13.44 5.07 -14.02
N ARG A 83 12.61 5.67 -13.15
CA ARG A 83 12.75 5.62 -11.70
C ARG A 83 11.94 4.49 -11.05
N GLY A 84 11.36 3.59 -11.84
CA GLY A 84 10.63 2.39 -11.41
C GLY A 84 9.12 2.45 -11.60
N TYR A 85 8.44 1.48 -10.98
CA TYR A 85 6.99 1.30 -11.03
C TYR A 85 6.35 1.87 -9.76
N ARG A 86 5.36 2.75 -9.91
CA ARG A 86 4.80 3.50 -8.77
C ARG A 86 3.31 3.73 -8.91
N VAL A 87 2.64 3.81 -7.78
CA VAL A 87 1.27 4.34 -7.69
C VAL A 87 1.34 5.68 -6.96
N PHE A 88 1.04 6.77 -7.65
CA PHE A 88 0.94 8.08 -7.04
C PHE A 88 -0.39 8.24 -6.32
N ILE A 89 -0.35 8.88 -5.16
CA ILE A 89 -1.48 9.37 -4.40
C ILE A 89 -1.42 10.90 -4.51
N ASN A 90 -2.39 11.49 -5.18
CA ASN A 90 -2.43 12.92 -5.45
C ASN A 90 -3.64 13.54 -4.76
N CYS A 91 -3.42 14.59 -3.99
CA CYS A 91 -4.51 15.36 -3.43
C CYS A 91 -5.27 16.10 -4.53
N ILE A 92 -6.59 16.14 -4.38
CA ILE A 92 -7.48 16.87 -5.28
C ILE A 92 -7.14 18.36 -5.20
N ASP A 93 -7.11 19.02 -6.36
CA ASP A 93 -6.78 20.45 -6.53
C ASP A 93 -5.40 20.86 -5.99
N GLY A 94 -4.52 19.90 -5.68
CA GLY A 94 -3.18 20.16 -5.14
C GLY A 94 -3.20 20.70 -3.70
N ILE A 95 -4.32 20.60 -2.99
CA ILE A 95 -4.44 21.00 -1.58
C ILE A 95 -3.75 19.94 -0.72
N ASP A 96 -2.84 20.34 0.16
CA ASP A 96 -2.13 19.38 1.01
C ASP A 96 -3.11 18.55 1.86
N CYS A 97 -3.02 17.23 1.70
CA CYS A 97 -3.95 16.26 2.30
C CYS A 97 -3.25 14.98 2.78
N VAL A 98 -1.95 14.85 2.49
CA VAL A 98 -1.08 13.82 3.03
C VAL A 98 -0.36 14.42 4.23
N ASN A 99 -0.66 13.95 5.42
CA ASN A 99 0.01 14.38 6.63
C ASN A 99 1.04 13.33 7.05
N GLU A 100 2.28 13.73 7.25
CA GLU A 100 3.36 12.86 7.72
C GLU A 100 3.89 13.35 9.07
N ARG A 101 3.99 12.44 10.05
CA ARG A 101 4.51 12.75 11.38
C ARG A 101 5.36 11.63 11.90
N GLY A 102 6.42 11.95 12.63
CA GLY A 102 7.20 10.96 13.34
C GLY A 102 8.60 11.44 13.63
N LYS A 103 9.57 10.57 13.41
CA LYS A 103 10.97 10.79 13.71
C LYS A 103 11.80 10.65 12.43
N LEU A 104 12.66 11.64 12.17
CA LEU A 104 13.73 11.54 11.19
C LEU A 104 15.07 11.55 11.93
N GLY A 105 15.95 10.58 11.65
CA GLY A 105 17.20 10.48 12.39
C GLY A 105 17.00 10.06 13.85
N THR A 106 17.96 10.37 14.70
CA THR A 106 17.93 10.02 16.13
C THR A 106 17.17 11.00 17.01
N ASP A 107 17.06 12.26 16.61
CA ASP A 107 16.68 13.35 17.54
C ASP A 107 15.69 14.37 16.96
N GLU A 108 15.18 14.17 15.73
CA GLU A 108 14.31 15.15 15.07
C GLU A 108 12.86 14.66 14.98
N THR A 109 11.96 15.39 15.64
CA THR A 109 10.52 15.27 15.40
C THR A 109 10.18 15.90 14.05
N TYR A 110 9.54 15.13 13.19
CA TYR A 110 9.12 15.56 11.87
C TYR A 110 7.61 15.74 11.78
N TYR A 111 7.21 16.82 11.11
CA TYR A 111 5.85 17.10 10.70
C TYR A 111 5.88 17.75 9.32
N SER A 112 5.14 17.20 8.37
CA SER A 112 4.96 17.83 7.07
C SER A 112 3.61 17.47 6.46
N ASP A 113 3.14 18.35 5.60
CA ASP A 113 1.93 18.18 4.81
C ASP A 113 2.31 18.28 3.33
N PHE A 114 1.74 17.39 2.51
CA PHE A 114 2.03 17.31 1.09
C PHE A 114 0.76 17.16 0.25
N SER A 115 0.86 17.65 -0.99
CA SER A 115 -0.15 17.49 -2.03
C SER A 115 -0.01 16.19 -2.82
N LYS A 116 1.08 15.44 -2.61
CA LYS A 116 1.31 14.16 -3.28
C LYS A 116 2.29 13.25 -2.54
N THR A 117 2.10 11.95 -2.67
CA THR A 117 3.05 10.91 -2.26
C THR A 117 2.96 9.73 -3.23
N TYR A 118 3.74 8.66 -3.03
CA TYR A 118 3.71 7.48 -3.90
C TYR A 118 4.01 6.18 -3.15
N LEU A 119 3.48 5.08 -3.70
CA LEU A 119 3.75 3.71 -3.29
C LEU A 119 4.61 3.03 -4.36
N PRO A 120 5.87 2.65 -4.06
CA PRO A 120 6.74 1.99 -5.03
C PRO A 120 6.48 0.49 -5.09
N ALA A 121 6.57 -0.08 -6.29
CA ALA A 121 6.48 -1.52 -6.54
C ALA A 121 7.79 -2.08 -7.11
N ASN A 122 7.99 -3.39 -6.94
CA ASN A 122 9.16 -4.08 -7.50
C ASN A 122 9.07 -4.24 -9.03
N ASP A 123 7.87 -4.45 -9.55
CA ASP A 123 7.60 -4.65 -10.97
C ASP A 123 6.26 -4.04 -11.39
N GLU A 124 5.95 -4.13 -12.68
CA GLU A 124 4.70 -3.60 -13.25
C GLU A 124 3.46 -4.29 -12.68
N LYS A 125 3.55 -5.61 -12.43
CA LYS A 125 2.44 -6.40 -11.90
C LYS A 125 2.09 -5.92 -10.48
N GLY A 126 3.09 -5.77 -9.61
CA GLY A 126 2.91 -5.25 -8.26
C GLY A 126 2.32 -3.84 -8.26
N MET A 127 2.76 -2.97 -9.17
CA MET A 127 2.15 -1.64 -9.33
C MET A 127 0.68 -1.72 -9.74
N VAL A 128 0.32 -2.59 -10.67
CA VAL A 128 -1.07 -2.82 -11.07
C VAL A 128 -1.89 -3.36 -9.89
N THR A 129 -1.34 -4.30 -9.11
CA THR A 129 -1.96 -4.83 -7.90
C THR A 129 -2.23 -3.72 -6.87
N ILE A 130 -1.20 -2.93 -6.52
CA ILE A 130 -1.33 -1.79 -5.59
C ILE A 130 -2.39 -0.80 -6.10
N TYR A 131 -2.35 -0.45 -7.39
CA TYR A 131 -3.31 0.48 -7.98
C TYR A 131 -4.74 -0.02 -7.84
N ASN A 132 -4.99 -1.29 -8.14
CA ASN A 132 -6.33 -1.88 -8.05
C ASN A 132 -6.83 -1.90 -6.61
N GLN A 133 -5.97 -2.22 -5.64
CA GLN A 133 -6.31 -2.17 -4.22
C GLN A 133 -6.60 -0.75 -3.76
N MET A 134 -5.78 0.23 -4.15
CA MET A 134 -6.04 1.63 -3.85
C MET A 134 -7.38 2.11 -4.45
N VAL A 135 -7.71 1.73 -5.68
CA VAL A 135 -9.01 2.04 -6.30
C VAL A 135 -10.16 1.41 -5.51
N PHE A 136 -10.00 0.20 -4.98
CA PHE A 136 -10.98 -0.41 -4.09
C PHE A 136 -11.16 0.40 -2.79
N LEU A 137 -10.06 0.77 -2.12
CA LEU A 137 -10.11 1.58 -0.91
C LEU A 137 -10.75 2.97 -1.14
N LEU A 138 -10.48 3.61 -2.28
CA LEU A 138 -11.13 4.87 -2.66
C LEU A 138 -12.64 4.76 -2.77
N LYS A 139 -13.16 3.62 -3.28
CA LYS A 139 -14.61 3.40 -3.36
C LYS A 139 -15.22 3.34 -1.96
N LEU A 140 -14.54 2.72 -0.99
CA LEU A 140 -15.00 2.67 0.40
C LEU A 140 -15.05 4.09 1.00
N GLY A 141 -13.98 4.87 0.85
CA GLY A 141 -13.94 6.26 1.33
C GLY A 141 -15.08 7.11 0.78
N ASN A 142 -15.42 6.95 -0.50
CA ASN A 142 -16.51 7.69 -1.13
C ASN A 142 -17.91 7.16 -0.82
N THR A 143 -18.06 5.90 -0.41
CA THR A 143 -19.37 5.29 -0.09
C THR A 143 -19.85 5.66 1.31
N ASN A 144 -18.93 5.96 2.23
CA ASN A 144 -19.25 6.37 3.61
C ASN A 144 -19.62 7.86 3.73
N ARG A 145 -20.15 8.47 2.66
CA ARG A 145 -20.48 9.89 2.56
C ARG A 145 -21.99 10.13 2.59
#